data_AF-A0A9E4EVT8-F1
#
_entry.id   AF-A0A9E4EVT8-F1
#
_cell.length_a   1.000
_cell.length_b   1.000
_cell.length_c   1.000
_cell.angle_alpha   90.00
_cell.angle_beta   90.00
_cell.angle_gamma   90.00
#
_symmetry.space_group_name_H-M   'P 1'
#
loop_
_entity.id
_entity.type
_entity.pdbx_description
1 polymer ?
#
loop_
_entity_poly.entity_id
_entity_poly.type
_entity_poly.pdbx_seq_one_letter_code
_entity_poly.pdbx_strand_id
1 'polypeptide(L)'
;MRIDRRAYADMYGPTIGDRVRLGDTDLIVEVEQDHTVYGEECKFGGGKVLRDGMGQQSGASQKEALDLVITNALVLDYTGIYKADIGVKDGRIAGIGKAG
;
A
#
# COMPACT_ATOMS: atom_id res chain seq x y z
N MET A 1 17.26 -10.34 5.10
CA MET A 1 17.84 -9.02 4.75
C MET A 1 17.11 -7.96 5.56
N ARG A 2 17.76 -6.88 6.01
CA ARG A 2 17.11 -5.77 6.72
C ARG A 2 17.32 -4.49 5.93
N ILE A 3 16.29 -3.67 5.83
CA ILE A 3 16.31 -2.37 5.16
C ILE A 3 16.24 -1.29 6.24
N ASP A 4 16.99 -0.20 6.05
CA ASP A 4 16.89 0.97 6.92
C ASP A 4 15.51 1.63 6.81
N ARG A 5 14.98 2.18 7.92
CA ARG A 5 13.63 2.75 7.94
C ARG A 5 13.45 3.90 6.95
N ARG A 6 14.44 4.78 6.80
CA ARG A 6 14.35 5.90 5.86
C ARG A 6 14.32 5.39 4.42
N ALA A 7 15.20 4.44 4.10
CA ALA A 7 15.21 3.81 2.79
C ALA A 7 13.89 3.08 2.49
N TYR A 8 13.29 2.43 3.48
CA TYR A 8 11.97 1.81 3.36
C TYR A 8 10.90 2.86 3.03
N ALA A 9 10.84 3.94 3.82
CA ALA A 9 9.88 5.02 3.63
C ALA A 9 10.01 5.71 2.26
N ASP A 10 11.23 5.91 1.78
CA ASP A 10 11.48 6.48 0.45
C ASP A 10 10.99 5.57 -0.70
N MET A 11 10.95 4.25 -0.48
CA MET A 11 10.55 3.28 -1.50
C MET A 11 9.07 2.91 -1.49
N TYR A 12 8.47 2.81 -0.31
CA TYR A 12 7.14 2.25 -0.08
C TYR A 12 6.25 3.13 0.80
N GLY A 13 6.71 4.30 1.22
CA GLY A 13 6.01 5.13 2.19
C GLY A 13 6.24 4.68 3.65
N PRO A 14 5.83 5.53 4.61
CA PRO A 14 6.04 5.31 6.04
C PRO A 14 5.33 4.05 6.53
N THR A 15 5.88 3.35 7.53
CA THR A 15 5.26 2.17 8.17
C THR A 15 5.08 2.38 9.67
N ILE A 16 4.63 1.36 10.40
CA ILE A 16 4.20 1.45 11.82
C ILE A 16 5.19 2.27 12.68
N GLY A 17 4.67 3.29 13.34
CA GLY A 17 5.40 4.22 14.21
C GLY A 17 6.18 5.32 13.49
N ASP A 18 6.25 5.30 12.16
CA ASP A 18 6.75 6.45 11.40
C ASP A 18 5.73 7.60 11.46
N ARG A 19 6.23 8.83 11.34
CA ARG A 19 5.42 10.04 11.49
C ARG A 19 5.52 10.93 10.27
N VAL A 20 4.40 11.52 9.88
CA VAL A 20 4.29 12.43 8.74
C VAL A 20 3.68 13.75 9.18
N ARG A 21 4.30 14.86 8.77
CA ARG A 21 3.74 16.21 8.96
C ARG A 21 2.69 16.48 7.88
N LEU A 22 1.54 17.00 8.28
CA LEU A 22 0.47 17.37 7.34
C LEU A 22 0.76 18.74 6.72
N GLY A 23 1.30 18.74 5.51
CA GLY A 23 1.66 19.96 4.79
C GLY A 23 2.69 20.81 5.55
N ASP A 24 2.44 22.10 5.64
CA ASP A 24 3.24 23.09 6.36
C ASP A 24 2.71 23.38 7.77
N THR A 25 1.77 22.57 8.26
CA THR A 25 1.19 22.72 9.60
C THR A 25 2.07 22.11 10.69
N ASP A 26 1.70 22.33 11.96
CA ASP A 26 2.27 21.64 13.12
C ASP A 26 1.58 20.31 13.48
N LEU A 27 0.69 19.83 12.62
CA LEU A 27 0.03 18.54 12.80
C LEU A 27 0.93 17.41 12.31
N ILE A 28 1.13 16.41 13.17
CA ILE A 28 1.91 15.20 12.88
C ILE A 28 1.02 13.99 13.12
N VAL A 29 0.94 13.11 12.13
CA VAL A 29 0.23 11.83 12.21
C VAL A 29 1.24 10.69 12.33
N GLU A 30 0.90 9.66 13.10
CA GLU A 30 1.70 8.44 13.26
C GLU A 30 0.98 7.28 12.58
N VAL A 31 1.73 6.41 11.89
CA VAL A 31 1.16 5.19 11.29
C VAL A 31 0.90 4.19 12.41
N GLU A 32 -0.37 3.91 12.69
CA GLU A 32 -0.80 3.05 13.80
C GLU A 32 -0.72 1.57 13.42
N GLN A 33 -1.00 1.25 12.16
CA GLN A 33 -1.04 -0.11 11.61
C GLN A 33 -0.54 -0.12 10.16
N ASP A 34 0.04 -1.24 9.73
CA ASP A 34 0.41 -1.47 8.32
C ASP A 34 -0.09 -2.87 7.95
N HIS A 35 -0.92 -2.95 6.92
CA HIS A 35 -1.48 -4.21 6.43
C HIS A 35 -0.50 -5.01 5.57
N THR A 36 0.66 -4.46 5.22
CA THR A 36 1.64 -5.15 4.39
C THR A 36 2.30 -6.34 5.09
N VAL A 37 2.88 -7.22 4.29
CA VAL A 37 3.89 -8.19 4.73
C VAL A 37 5.24 -7.69 4.21
N TYR A 38 6.19 -7.40 5.11
CA TYR A 38 7.46 -6.79 4.72
C TYR A 38 8.25 -7.66 3.73
N GLY A 39 8.57 -7.10 2.57
CA GLY A 39 9.21 -7.79 1.45
C GLY A 39 8.24 -8.23 0.34
N GLU A 40 6.93 -8.14 0.57
CA GLU A 40 5.88 -8.45 -0.41
C GLU A 40 5.07 -7.20 -0.81
N GLU A 41 5.66 -6.01 -0.67
CA GLU A 41 5.01 -4.76 -1.04
C GLU A 41 4.65 -4.72 -2.52
N CYS A 42 3.41 -4.33 -2.83
CA CYS A 42 2.98 -4.14 -4.20
C CYS A 42 3.65 -2.92 -4.83
N LYS A 43 4.57 -3.16 -5.78
CA LYS A 43 5.21 -2.11 -6.57
C LYS A 43 5.14 -2.42 -8.06
N PHE A 44 4.60 -1.47 -8.82
CA PHE A 44 4.55 -1.51 -10.27
C PHE A 44 5.80 -0.85 -10.90
N GLY A 45 6.18 -1.30 -12.10
CA GLY A 45 7.29 -0.76 -12.88
C GLY A 45 8.20 -1.82 -13.49
N GLY A 46 9.16 -1.38 -14.31
CA GLY A 46 10.12 -2.27 -14.96
C GLY A 46 10.93 -3.09 -13.95
N GLY A 47 10.83 -4.42 -14.03
CA GLY A 47 11.51 -5.35 -13.13
C GLY A 47 11.00 -5.34 -11.68
N LYS A 48 9.79 -4.83 -11.41
CA LYS A 48 9.18 -4.79 -10.06
C LYS A 48 8.26 -5.98 -9.78
N VAL A 49 7.44 -5.87 -8.75
CA VAL A 49 6.66 -6.98 -8.16
C VAL A 49 5.40 -7.28 -8.97
N LEU A 50 4.63 -6.25 -9.34
CA LEU A 50 3.38 -6.40 -10.10
C LEU A 50 3.69 -6.70 -11.57
N ARG A 51 3.97 -7.97 -11.85
CA ARG A 51 4.21 -8.56 -13.17
C ARG A 51 3.53 -9.92 -13.24
N ASP A 52 3.18 -10.32 -14.46
CA ASP A 52 2.51 -11.59 -14.73
C ASP A 52 3.23 -12.78 -14.08
N GLY A 53 2.48 -13.58 -13.32
CA GLY A 53 2.98 -14.76 -12.61
C GLY A 53 3.76 -14.44 -11.32
N MET A 54 3.84 -13.17 -10.91
CA MET A 54 4.45 -12.71 -9.67
C MET A 54 3.38 -12.09 -8.76
N GLY A 55 3.46 -10.80 -8.44
CA GLY A 55 2.41 -10.10 -7.68
C GLY A 55 1.14 -9.81 -8.51
N GLN A 56 1.15 -10.10 -9.82
CA GLN A 56 -0.05 -10.10 -10.64
C GLN A 56 -0.42 -11.55 -10.99
N GLN A 57 -1.57 -11.99 -10.48
CA GLN A 57 -2.07 -13.34 -10.73
C GLN A 57 -2.36 -13.57 -12.22
N SER A 58 -1.70 -14.56 -12.80
CA SER A 58 -1.94 -15.00 -14.18
C SER A 58 -3.27 -15.75 -14.29
N GLY A 59 -3.98 -15.52 -15.40
CA GLY A 59 -5.22 -16.25 -15.71
C GLY A 59 -6.44 -15.86 -14.88
N ALA A 60 -6.32 -14.87 -13.98
CA ALA A 60 -7.48 -14.30 -13.28
C ALA A 60 -8.45 -13.66 -14.28
N SER A 61 -9.73 -13.95 -14.14
CA SER A 61 -10.78 -13.32 -14.95
C SER A 61 -11.04 -11.90 -14.48
N GLN A 62 -11.65 -11.06 -15.35
CA GLN A 62 -12.06 -9.72 -14.95
C GLN A 62 -13.06 -9.74 -13.78
N LYS A 63 -13.79 -10.84 -13.57
CA LYS A 63 -14.71 -10.97 -12.43
C LYS A 63 -13.96 -11.08 -11.09
N GLU A 64 -12.78 -11.67 -11.10
CA GLU A 64 -11.94 -11.89 -9.92
C GLU A 64 -10.96 -10.74 -9.68
N ALA A 65 -10.46 -10.12 -10.75
CA ALA A 65 -9.49 -9.04 -10.69
C ALA A 65 -10.10 -7.72 -10.18
N LEU A 66 -9.31 -6.95 -9.44
CA LEU A 66 -9.60 -5.54 -9.16
C LEU A 66 -9.50 -4.72 -10.46
N ASP A 67 -10.32 -3.68 -10.59
CA ASP A 67 -10.22 -2.75 -11.74
C ASP A 67 -9.07 -1.75 -11.54
N LEU A 68 -8.79 -1.42 -10.28
CA LEU A 68 -7.68 -0.56 -9.85
C LEU A 68 -7.19 -1.01 -8.48
N VAL A 69 -5.88 -0.91 -8.27
CA VAL A 69 -5.27 -0.98 -6.94
C VAL A 69 -4.43 0.28 -6.71
N ILE A 70 -4.65 0.94 -5.57
CA ILE A 70 -3.78 2.01 -5.07
C ILE A 70 -2.83 1.35 -4.08
N THR A 71 -1.54 1.24 -4.43
CA THR A 71 -0.59 0.50 -3.60
C THR A 71 0.09 1.39 -2.57
N ASN A 72 0.35 0.83 -1.38
CA ASN A 72 1.08 1.47 -0.28
C ASN A 72 0.53 2.85 0.16
N ALA A 73 -0.80 2.99 0.21
CA ALA A 73 -1.43 4.23 0.63
C ALA A 73 -1.29 4.43 2.15
N LEU A 74 -0.91 5.64 2.58
CA LEU A 74 -1.15 6.11 3.94
C LEU A 74 -2.59 6.64 4.02
N VAL A 75 -3.46 5.88 4.68
CA VAL A 75 -4.86 6.22 4.89
C VAL A 75 -4.98 7.07 6.15
N LEU A 76 -5.58 8.25 5.99
CA LEU A 76 -5.98 9.14 7.07
C LEU A 76 -7.50 9.25 7.03
N ASP A 77 -8.18 8.61 7.97
CA ASP A 77 -9.64 8.56 8.05
C ASP A 77 -10.10 8.56 9.52
N TYR A 78 -11.39 8.82 9.77
CA TYR A 78 -11.94 8.75 11.13
C TYR A 78 -11.82 7.35 11.76
N THR A 79 -11.70 6.30 10.94
CA THR A 79 -11.50 4.92 11.39
C THR A 79 -10.07 4.62 11.86
N GLY A 80 -9.09 5.49 11.53
CA GLY A 80 -7.71 5.35 11.97
C GLY A 80 -6.70 5.93 10.97
N ILE A 81 -5.42 5.85 11.36
CA ILE A 81 -4.28 6.27 10.53
C ILE A 81 -3.38 5.06 10.27
N TYR A 82 -3.47 4.49 9.09
CA TYR A 82 -2.82 3.21 8.79
C TYR A 82 -2.38 3.10 7.33
N LYS A 83 -1.51 2.14 7.05
CA LYS A 83 -0.99 1.87 5.72
C LYS A 83 -1.61 0.61 5.12
N ALA A 84 -2.08 0.71 3.88
CA ALA A 84 -2.72 -0.39 3.17
C ALA A 84 -2.67 -0.20 1.65
N ASP A 85 -2.91 -1.29 0.92
CA ASP A 85 -3.36 -1.24 -0.46
C ASP A 85 -4.89 -1.08 -0.49
N ILE A 86 -5.39 -0.31 -1.45
CA ILE A 86 -6.84 -0.09 -1.64
C ILE A 86 -7.24 -0.65 -2.99
N GLY A 87 -8.14 -1.65 -2.97
CA GLY A 87 -8.72 -2.25 -4.16
C GLY A 87 -10.03 -1.59 -4.54
N VAL A 88 -10.19 -1.29 -5.83
CA VAL A 88 -11.42 -0.73 -6.40
C VAL A 88 -12.00 -1.70 -7.42
N LYS A 89 -13.31 -1.92 -7.34
CA LYS A 89 -14.11 -2.72 -8.27
C LYS A 89 -15.43 -2.02 -8.56
N ASP A 90 -15.81 -1.94 -9.83
CA ASP A 90 -17.06 -1.32 -10.29
C ASP A 90 -17.26 0.10 -9.73
N GLY A 91 -16.17 0.87 -9.64
CA GLY A 91 -16.14 2.24 -9.10
C GLY A 91 -16.32 2.35 -7.58
N ARG A 92 -16.23 1.25 -6.82
CA ARG A 92 -16.36 1.22 -5.36
C ARG A 92 -15.14 0.60 -4.69
N ILE A 93 -14.91 0.96 -3.42
CA ILE A 93 -13.91 0.31 -2.58
C ILE A 93 -14.35 -1.15 -2.36
N ALA A 94 -13.55 -2.09 -2.86
CA ALA A 94 -13.80 -3.52 -2.76
C ALA A 94 -13.05 -4.15 -1.58
N GLY A 95 -11.91 -3.55 -1.19
CA GLY A 95 -11.12 -4.01 -0.06
C GLY A 95 -10.03 -3.00 0.32
N ILE A 96 -9.67 -3.03 1.61
CA ILE A 96 -8.56 -2.27 2.19
C ILE A 96 -7.72 -3.28 2.96
N GLY A 97 -6.45 -3.46 2.59
CA GLY A 97 -5.60 -4.51 3.17
C GLY A 97 -4.29 -4.69 2.42
N LYS A 98 -3.91 -5.95 2.16
CA LYS A 98 -2.74 -6.32 1.35
C LYS A 98 -3.21 -6.89 0.02
N ALA A 99 -2.81 -6.26 -1.08
CA ALA A 99 -3.10 -6.74 -2.42
C ALA A 99 -1.95 -7.59 -2.98
N GLY A 100 -2.26 -8.34 -4.05
CA GLY A 100 -1.30 -9.13 -4.84
C GLY A 100 -0.49 -10.14 -4.04
#